data_AF-A0A7S0ZSP4-F1
#
_entry.id   AF-A0A7S0ZSP4-F1
#
_cell.length_a   1.000
_cell.length_b   1.000
_cell.length_c   1.000
_cell.angle_alpha   90.00
_cell.angle_beta   90.00
_cell.angle_gamma   90.00
#
_symmetry.space_group_name_H-M   'P 1'
#
loop_
_entity.id
_entity.type
_entity.pdbx_description
1 polymer ?
#
loop_
_entity_poly.entity_id
_entity_poly.type
_entity_poly.pdbx_seq_one_letter_code
_entity_poly.pdbx_strand_id
1 'polypeptide(L)'
;YAIIMRDPIKRAASQMTANQQTIDDIRGWFRRPTVFRHRSGYIRSHIPYDNFFVRTLCGLDCFFLPPDALDGEHLEKAKRQLEKLDAVLVADDLLTHLVQLEALTGWSGLQASATRVVHNNGCAKGGPQCARFAMSQADVRFLQDHNRLDLQLYDYAAEVAREKTTRLNHLALYTSIGEDALQVRRELYHHNP
;
A
#
# COMPACT_ATOMS: atom_id res chain seq x y z
N TYR A 1 -1.97 8.84 -10.70
CA TYR A 1 -2.11 8.62 -9.25
C TYR A 1 -1.60 7.23 -8.89
N ALA A 2 -0.91 7.10 -7.75
CA ALA A 2 -0.33 5.84 -7.29
C ALA A 2 -0.61 5.62 -5.79
N ILE A 3 -0.66 4.36 -5.37
CA ILE A 3 -0.73 3.97 -3.96
C ILE A 3 0.27 2.84 -3.66
N ILE A 4 0.85 2.88 -2.46
CA ILE A 4 1.63 1.78 -1.91
C ILE A 4 0.85 1.21 -0.73
N MET A 5 0.38 -0.01 -0.89
CA MET A 5 -0.36 -0.79 0.10
C MET A 5 0.63 -1.55 0.98
N ARG A 6 0.32 -1.71 2.27
CA ARG A 6 1.10 -2.56 3.19
C ARG A 6 0.12 -3.40 3.99
N ASP A 7 0.54 -4.59 4.39
CA ASP A 7 -0.24 -5.43 5.30
C ASP A 7 -0.80 -4.57 6.45
N PRO A 8 -2.13 -4.57 6.67
CA PRO A 8 -2.78 -3.66 7.61
C PRO A 8 -2.24 -3.77 9.05
N ILE A 9 -1.85 -4.96 9.49
CA ILE A 9 -1.34 -5.21 10.84
C ILE A 9 0.10 -4.74 10.96
N LYS A 10 0.96 -5.04 9.97
CA LYS A 10 2.32 -4.49 9.91
C LYS A 10 2.31 -2.97 9.81
N ARG A 11 1.34 -2.39 9.09
CA ARG A 11 1.13 -0.94 9.00
C ARG A 11 0.73 -0.38 10.36
N ALA A 12 -0.24 -0.97 11.05
CA ALA A 12 -0.64 -0.55 12.40
C ALA A 12 0.53 -0.61 13.39
N ALA A 13 1.30 -1.70 13.40
CA ALA A 13 2.49 -1.83 14.25
C ALA A 13 3.55 -0.74 13.96
N SER A 14 3.80 -0.47 12.68
CA SER A 14 4.71 0.60 12.27
C SER A 14 4.19 1.98 12.69
N GLN A 15 2.90 2.24 12.54
CA GLN A 15 2.23 3.46 12.99
C GLN A 15 2.36 3.66 14.51
N MET A 16 2.16 2.60 15.30
CA MET A 16 2.34 2.60 16.75
C MET A 16 3.75 3.07 17.13
N THR A 17 4.77 2.46 16.53
CA THR A 17 6.16 2.79 16.84
C THR A 17 6.55 4.20 16.38
N ALA A 18 6.10 4.61 15.18
CA ALA A 18 6.42 5.91 14.61
C ALA A 18 5.78 7.08 15.38
N ASN A 19 4.59 6.87 15.95
CA ASN A 19 3.83 7.91 16.64
C ASN A 19 3.84 7.76 18.17
N GLN A 20 4.58 6.79 18.69
CA GLN A 20 4.67 6.45 20.11
C GLN A 20 3.30 6.14 20.75
N GLN A 21 2.51 5.29 20.08
CA GLN A 21 1.15 4.93 20.48
C GLN A 21 1.12 3.49 20.95
N THR A 22 0.61 3.25 22.16
CA THR A 22 0.48 1.92 22.74
C THR A 22 -0.84 1.27 22.33
N ILE A 23 -0.98 -0.05 22.56
CA ILE A 23 -2.24 -0.74 22.29
C ILE A 23 -3.38 -0.22 23.18
N ASP A 24 -3.06 0.24 24.40
CA ASP A 24 -4.05 0.78 25.32
C ASP A 24 -4.57 2.14 24.86
N ASP A 25 -3.70 2.98 24.27
CA ASP A 25 -4.13 4.22 23.61
C ASP A 25 -5.13 3.93 22.49
N ILE A 26 -4.80 2.96 21.64
CA ILE A 26 -5.64 2.55 20.51
C ILE A 26 -6.99 2.04 21.01
N ARG A 27 -7.01 1.10 21.96
CA ARG A 27 -8.25 0.62 22.58
C ARG A 27 -9.07 1.76 23.19
N GLY A 28 -8.41 2.73 23.80
CA GLY A 28 -9.03 3.95 24.31
C GLY A 28 -9.79 4.70 23.23
N TRP A 29 -9.20 4.86 22.04
CA TRP A 29 -9.84 5.52 20.89
C TRP A 29 -11.03 4.74 20.33
N PHE A 30 -11.01 3.41 20.36
CA PHE A 30 -12.19 2.62 19.96
C PHE A 30 -13.33 2.72 20.98
N ARG A 31 -13.02 2.75 22.29
CA ARG A 31 -14.04 2.89 23.34
C ARG A 31 -14.65 4.29 23.40
N ARG A 32 -13.86 5.32 23.09
CA ARG A 32 -14.26 6.73 23.13
C ARG A 32 -13.81 7.40 21.83
N PRO A 33 -14.49 7.14 20.71
CA PRO A 33 -14.09 7.66 19.42
C PRO A 33 -14.23 9.18 19.40
N THR A 34 -13.14 9.86 19.07
CA THR A 34 -13.17 11.29 18.79
C THR A 34 -13.75 11.49 17.39
N VAL A 35 -14.81 12.30 17.29
CA VAL A 35 -15.35 12.72 15.99
C VAL A 35 -14.51 13.88 15.48
N PHE A 36 -13.72 13.66 14.43
CA PHE A 36 -12.91 14.70 13.82
C PHE A 36 -13.75 15.48 12.80
N ARG A 37 -13.64 16.82 12.87
CA ARG A 37 -14.22 17.74 11.86
C ARG A 37 -13.15 18.39 10.96
N HIS A 38 -11.86 18.18 11.27
CA HIS A 38 -10.73 18.77 10.55
C HIS A 38 -9.63 17.74 10.28
N ARG A 39 -8.81 18.00 9.24
CA ARG A 39 -7.76 17.08 8.75
C ARG A 39 -6.58 16.90 9.72
N SER A 40 -6.33 17.84 10.62
CA SER A 40 -5.28 17.73 11.63
C SER A 40 -5.83 17.01 12.88
N GLY A 41 -5.19 15.90 13.27
CA GLY A 41 -5.48 15.22 14.54
C GLY A 41 -5.87 13.73 14.42
N TYR A 42 -6.31 13.26 13.25
CA TYR A 42 -6.73 11.86 13.08
C TYR A 42 -5.59 10.86 13.36
N ILE A 43 -4.32 11.28 13.30
CA ILE A 43 -3.16 10.44 13.63
C ILE A 43 -3.26 9.87 15.06
N ARG A 44 -3.90 10.59 16.00
CA ARG A 44 -4.15 10.15 17.38
C ARG A 44 -5.61 9.77 17.57
N SER A 45 -6.07 8.80 16.79
CA SER A 45 -7.46 8.31 16.80
C SER A 45 -7.58 6.86 16.34
N HIS A 46 -8.81 6.34 16.24
CA HIS A 46 -9.08 5.03 15.65
C HIS A 46 -8.77 4.96 14.15
N ILE A 47 -8.80 6.08 13.42
CA ILE A 47 -8.74 6.10 11.94
C ILE A 47 -7.50 5.38 11.38
N PRO A 48 -6.25 5.60 11.87
CA PRO A 48 -5.09 4.86 11.40
C PRO A 48 -5.11 3.37 11.76
N TYR A 49 -6.04 2.92 12.59
CA TYR A 49 -6.09 1.57 13.15
C TYR A 49 -7.38 0.82 12.80
N ASP A 50 -8.25 1.42 12.00
CA ASP A 50 -9.55 0.90 11.61
C ASP A 50 -9.75 1.08 10.11
N ASN A 51 -9.52 0.01 9.35
CA ASN A 51 -9.76 -0.06 7.91
C ASN A 51 -9.26 1.19 7.14
N PHE A 52 -8.04 1.63 7.45
CA PHE A 52 -7.48 2.91 6.99
C PHE A 52 -7.43 3.03 5.45
N PHE A 53 -7.07 1.97 4.73
CA PHE A 53 -7.03 2.01 3.27
C PHE A 53 -8.43 2.10 2.67
N VAL A 54 -9.40 1.34 3.21
CA VAL A 54 -10.81 1.46 2.82
C VAL A 54 -11.32 2.87 3.09
N ARG A 55 -11.07 3.43 4.28
CA ARG A 55 -11.40 4.83 4.63
C ARG A 55 -10.85 5.82 3.62
N THR A 56 -9.58 5.63 3.23
CA THR A 56 -8.87 6.53 2.32
C THR A 56 -9.41 6.46 0.90
N LEU A 57 -9.61 5.25 0.36
CA LEU A 57 -10.03 5.04 -1.02
C LEU A 57 -11.54 5.24 -1.23
N CYS A 58 -12.35 4.95 -0.22
CA CYS A 58 -13.80 5.17 -0.27
C CYS A 58 -14.17 6.68 -0.28
N GLY A 59 -13.24 7.55 0.13
CA GLY A 59 -13.37 9.00 0.06
C GLY A 59 -13.76 9.64 1.39
N LEU A 60 -13.96 10.97 1.35
CA LEU A 60 -14.09 11.80 2.55
C LEU A 60 -15.25 11.38 3.46
N ASP A 61 -16.39 10.98 2.87
CA ASP A 61 -17.57 10.55 3.60
C ASP A 61 -17.32 9.28 4.42
N CYS A 62 -16.42 8.42 3.96
CA CYS A 62 -16.05 7.18 4.63
C CYS A 62 -14.92 7.41 5.65
N PHE A 63 -14.04 8.38 5.36
CA PHE A 63 -12.81 8.59 6.12
C PHE A 63 -13.07 8.86 7.60
N PHE A 64 -14.07 9.70 7.91
CA PHE A 64 -14.39 10.14 9.27
C PHE A 64 -15.52 9.36 9.94
N LEU A 65 -15.99 8.26 9.36
CA LEU A 65 -16.99 7.41 10.00
C LEU A 65 -16.52 6.90 11.37
N PRO A 66 -17.41 6.67 12.33
CA PRO A 66 -17.04 6.08 13.60
C PRO A 66 -16.46 4.66 13.41
N PRO A 67 -15.86 4.07 14.45
CA PRO A 67 -15.48 2.66 14.44
C PRO A 67 -16.63 1.75 14.00
N ASP A 68 -16.29 0.69 13.28
CA ASP A 68 -17.21 -0.37 12.82
C ASP A 68 -18.36 0.07 11.89
N ALA A 69 -18.41 1.34 11.49
CA ALA A 69 -19.41 1.86 10.56
C ALA A 69 -19.09 1.58 9.09
N LEU A 70 -17.89 1.09 8.77
CA LEU A 70 -17.57 0.61 7.44
C LEU A 70 -18.12 -0.81 7.21
N ASP A 71 -18.64 -1.04 6.02
CA ASP A 71 -19.25 -2.31 5.62
C ASP A 71 -18.75 -2.76 4.23
N GLY A 72 -19.41 -3.79 3.67
CA GLY A 72 -19.06 -4.35 2.37
C GLY A 72 -19.24 -3.36 1.21
N GLU A 73 -20.19 -2.44 1.27
CA GLU A 73 -20.38 -1.45 0.20
C GLU A 73 -19.20 -0.47 0.13
N HIS A 74 -18.68 -0.09 1.30
CA HIS A 74 -17.49 0.74 1.40
C HIS A 74 -16.24 0.03 0.85
N LEU A 75 -16.09 -1.27 1.12
CA LEU A 75 -15.02 -2.10 0.54
C LEU A 75 -15.12 -2.13 -0.99
N GLU A 76 -16.30 -2.41 -1.55
CA GLU A 76 -16.49 -2.45 -2.99
C GLU A 76 -16.25 -1.09 -3.66
N LYS A 77 -16.62 0.01 -2.99
CA LYS A 77 -16.25 1.36 -3.44
C LYS A 77 -14.73 1.56 -3.42
N ALA A 78 -14.04 1.11 -2.38
CA ALA A 78 -12.59 1.21 -2.30
C ALA A 78 -11.88 0.39 -3.39
N LYS A 79 -12.32 -0.85 -3.66
CA LYS A 79 -11.80 -1.68 -4.77
C LYS A 79 -11.93 -0.98 -6.12
N ARG A 80 -13.12 -0.43 -6.44
CA ARG A 80 -13.34 0.33 -7.69
C ARG A 80 -12.45 1.57 -7.81
N GLN A 81 -12.07 2.20 -6.70
CA GLN A 81 -11.14 3.34 -6.73
C GLN A 81 -9.69 2.88 -6.88
N LEU A 82 -9.33 1.74 -6.27
CA LEU A 82 -8.02 1.12 -6.39
C LEU A 82 -7.70 0.75 -7.85
N GLU A 83 -8.63 0.13 -8.57
CA GLU A 83 -8.46 -0.26 -9.98
C GLU A 83 -8.13 0.93 -10.90
N LYS A 84 -8.72 2.09 -10.60
CA LYS A 84 -8.56 3.34 -11.36
C LYS A 84 -7.20 4.01 -11.17
N LEU A 85 -6.41 3.60 -10.19
CA LEU A 85 -5.08 4.16 -10.00
C LEU A 85 -4.14 3.68 -11.10
N ASP A 86 -3.26 4.57 -11.56
CA ASP A 86 -2.29 4.25 -12.60
C ASP A 86 -1.26 3.23 -12.11
N ALA A 87 -0.93 3.27 -10.81
CA ALA A 87 -0.06 2.30 -10.17
C ALA A 87 -0.59 1.87 -8.79
N VAL A 88 -0.54 0.56 -8.53
CA VAL A 88 -0.85 -0.07 -7.25
C VAL A 88 0.33 -0.95 -6.90
N LEU A 89 1.01 -0.65 -5.80
CA LEU A 89 2.19 -1.38 -5.36
C LEU A 89 1.94 -1.98 -3.99
N VAL A 90 2.48 -3.16 -3.75
CA VAL A 90 2.50 -3.81 -2.43
C VAL A 90 3.88 -3.62 -1.80
N ALA A 91 3.93 -3.10 -0.58
CA ALA A 91 5.17 -2.79 0.12
C ALA A 91 6.04 -4.03 0.38
N ASP A 92 5.41 -5.20 0.60
CA ASP A 92 6.11 -6.48 0.80
C ASP A 92 6.73 -7.02 -0.50
N ASP A 93 6.30 -6.55 -1.68
CA ASP A 93 6.83 -6.92 -3.00
C ASP A 93 7.18 -5.67 -3.84
N LEU A 94 7.64 -4.60 -3.16
CA LEU A 94 7.71 -3.28 -3.75
C LEU A 94 8.61 -3.23 -4.98
N LEU A 95 9.76 -3.91 -4.93
CA LEU A 95 10.76 -3.91 -6.00
C LEU A 95 10.21 -4.50 -7.30
N THR A 96 9.38 -5.53 -7.22
CA THR A 96 8.70 -6.15 -8.37
C THR A 96 7.70 -5.20 -9.00
N HIS A 97 7.08 -4.32 -8.21
CA HIS A 97 6.08 -3.37 -8.71
C HIS A 97 6.65 -2.03 -9.18
N LEU A 98 7.96 -1.76 -9.00
CA LEU A 98 8.57 -0.49 -9.40
C LEU A 98 8.46 -0.19 -10.89
N VAL A 99 8.37 -1.21 -11.74
CA VAL A 99 8.12 -1.05 -13.19
C VAL A 99 6.85 -0.21 -13.48
N GLN A 100 5.85 -0.26 -12.59
CA GLN A 100 4.65 0.57 -12.70
C GLN A 100 4.98 2.07 -12.54
N LEU A 101 5.89 2.41 -11.63
CA LEU A 101 6.31 3.80 -11.42
C LEU A 101 7.27 4.27 -12.52
N GLU A 102 8.15 3.40 -13.02
CA GLU A 102 8.99 3.72 -14.19
C GLU A 102 8.14 4.09 -15.40
N ALA A 103 7.14 3.26 -15.71
CA ALA A 103 6.21 3.50 -16.81
C ALA A 103 5.41 4.81 -16.63
N LEU A 104 5.00 5.12 -15.39
CA LEU A 104 4.20 6.32 -15.10
C LEU A 104 5.03 7.61 -15.12
N THR A 105 6.29 7.55 -14.65
CA THR A 105 7.13 8.74 -14.45
C THR A 105 8.13 8.99 -15.57
N GLY A 106 8.41 7.98 -16.39
CA GLY A 106 9.48 8.01 -17.39
C GLY A 106 10.89 7.90 -16.78
N TRP A 107 11.02 7.66 -15.47
CA TRP A 107 12.32 7.47 -14.83
C TRP A 107 12.86 6.07 -15.14
N SER A 108 13.58 5.95 -16.24
CA SER A 108 14.30 4.72 -16.59
C SER A 108 15.38 4.38 -15.56
N GLY A 109 15.34 3.18 -14.99
CA GLY A 109 16.37 2.68 -14.06
C GLY A 109 16.06 2.91 -12.58
N LEU A 110 14.83 3.30 -12.23
CA LEU A 110 14.35 3.31 -10.84
C LEU A 110 14.47 1.92 -10.20
N GLN A 111 14.11 0.85 -10.92
CA GLN A 111 14.19 -0.51 -10.41
C GLN A 111 15.64 -0.92 -10.16
N ALA A 112 16.55 -0.55 -11.06
CA ALA A 112 18.00 -0.78 -10.90
C ALA A 112 18.59 0.05 -9.74
N SER A 113 18.05 1.25 -9.50
CA SER A 113 18.49 2.15 -8.41
C SER A 113 17.94 1.74 -7.04
N ALA A 114 16.80 1.06 -7.01
CA ALA A 114 16.16 0.62 -5.78
C ALA A 114 16.79 -0.69 -5.28
N THR A 115 17.74 -0.56 -4.37
CA THR A 115 18.51 -1.70 -3.86
C THR A 115 17.90 -2.36 -2.62
N ARG A 116 17.01 -1.67 -1.90
CA ARG A 116 16.39 -2.20 -0.68
C ARG A 116 15.06 -1.53 -0.36
N VAL A 117 14.15 -2.31 0.22
CA VAL A 117 12.94 -1.79 0.88
C VAL A 117 13.29 -1.46 2.33
N VAL A 118 13.16 -0.19 2.71
CA VAL A 118 13.38 0.25 4.09
C VAL A 118 12.04 0.60 4.72
N HIS A 119 11.64 -0.16 5.73
CA HIS A 119 10.49 0.20 6.56
C HIS A 119 10.96 1.03 7.75
N ASN A 120 10.26 2.14 8.03
CA ASN A 120 10.44 2.86 9.29
C ASN A 120 9.83 2.05 10.44
N ASN A 121 10.60 1.08 10.91
CA ASN A 121 10.30 0.28 12.08
C ASN A 121 11.20 0.81 13.19
N GLY A 122 10.75 1.86 13.91
CA GLY A 122 11.53 2.51 14.98
C GLY A 122 12.00 1.55 16.07
N CYS A 123 11.39 0.36 16.13
CA CYS A 123 11.73 -0.72 17.05
C CYS A 123 12.35 -1.98 16.42
N ALA A 124 12.79 -1.92 15.15
CA ALA A 124 13.39 -3.07 14.46
C ALA A 124 14.64 -3.64 15.14
N LYS A 125 15.43 -2.77 15.79
CA LYS A 125 16.69 -3.17 16.45
C LYS A 125 16.48 -3.71 17.86
N GLY A 126 15.25 -3.69 18.38
CA GLY A 126 14.97 -4.00 19.78
C GLY A 126 15.52 -2.94 20.73
N GLY A 127 14.86 -2.77 21.87
CA GLY A 127 15.26 -1.85 22.92
C GLY A 127 14.24 -1.85 24.06
N PRO A 128 14.63 -1.54 25.30
CA PRO A 128 13.68 -1.50 26.43
C PRO A 128 12.47 -0.59 26.16
N GLN A 129 12.70 0.55 25.48
CA GLN A 129 11.66 1.50 25.09
C GLN A 129 10.66 0.96 24.04
N CYS A 130 10.98 -0.17 23.40
CA CYS A 130 10.13 -0.81 22.39
C CYS A 130 9.19 -1.87 22.97
N ALA A 131 9.47 -2.36 24.18
CA ALA A 131 8.62 -3.33 24.86
C ALA A 131 7.18 -2.82 25.04
N ARG A 132 7.00 -1.50 25.27
CA ARG A 132 5.68 -0.86 25.40
C ARG A 132 4.84 -0.85 24.11
N PHE A 133 5.44 -1.15 22.96
CA PHE A 133 4.75 -1.24 21.67
C PHE A 133 4.60 -2.68 21.19
N ALA A 134 5.11 -3.65 21.95
CA ALA A 134 4.93 -5.06 21.62
C ALA A 134 3.45 -5.42 21.72
N MET A 135 2.95 -6.13 20.70
CA MET A 135 1.58 -6.62 20.66
C MET A 135 1.56 -8.09 21.06
N SER A 136 0.70 -8.43 22.01
CA SER A 136 0.33 -9.81 22.28
C SER A 136 -0.50 -10.38 21.12
N GLN A 137 -0.68 -11.71 21.10
CA GLN A 137 -1.56 -12.34 20.11
C GLN A 137 -3.01 -11.82 20.18
N ALA A 138 -3.48 -11.47 21.38
CA ALA A 138 -4.81 -10.89 21.56
C ALA A 138 -4.90 -9.47 20.98
N ASP A 139 -3.83 -8.68 21.08
CA ASP A 139 -3.74 -7.35 20.47
C ASP A 139 -3.74 -7.44 18.94
N VAL A 140 -3.02 -8.42 18.38
CA VAL A 140 -3.03 -8.71 16.94
C VAL A 140 -4.43 -9.07 16.47
N ARG A 141 -5.14 -9.97 17.16
CA ARG A 141 -6.53 -10.35 16.81
C ARG A 141 -7.47 -9.16 16.87
N PHE A 142 -7.37 -8.36 17.93
CA PHE A 142 -8.13 -7.11 18.05
C PHE A 142 -7.94 -6.21 16.82
N LEU A 143 -6.70 -6.00 16.37
CA LEU A 143 -6.47 -5.19 15.17
C LEU A 143 -6.93 -5.88 13.87
N GLN A 144 -6.81 -7.21 13.77
CA GLN A 144 -7.34 -7.96 12.62
C GLN A 144 -8.85 -7.79 12.49
N ASP A 145 -9.59 -7.90 13.59
CA ASP A 145 -11.05 -7.75 13.59
C ASP A 145 -11.46 -6.35 13.10
N HIS A 146 -10.79 -5.29 13.58
CA HIS A 146 -11.05 -3.91 13.18
C HIS A 146 -10.41 -3.52 11.84
N ASN A 147 -9.61 -4.39 11.21
CA ASN A 147 -9.05 -4.18 9.87
C ASN A 147 -9.50 -5.27 8.89
N ARG A 148 -10.61 -5.96 9.16
CA ARG A 148 -11.11 -7.05 8.30
C ARG A 148 -11.35 -6.64 6.85
N LEU A 149 -11.77 -5.40 6.60
CA LEU A 149 -12.00 -4.90 5.23
C LEU A 149 -10.69 -4.49 4.59
N ASP A 150 -9.78 -3.87 5.35
CA ASP A 150 -8.42 -3.56 4.89
C ASP A 150 -7.63 -4.83 4.54
N LEU A 151 -7.82 -5.94 5.26
CA LEU A 151 -7.21 -7.23 4.96
C LEU A 151 -7.72 -7.77 3.61
N GLN A 152 -9.05 -7.77 3.40
CA GLN A 152 -9.63 -8.17 2.11
C GLN A 152 -9.20 -7.24 0.96
N LEU A 153 -9.13 -5.94 1.21
CA LEU A 153 -8.66 -4.97 0.24
C LEU A 153 -7.17 -5.16 -0.07
N TYR A 154 -6.36 -5.55 0.91
CA TYR A 154 -4.95 -5.84 0.72
C TYR A 154 -4.71 -7.04 -0.20
N ASP A 155 -5.43 -8.13 0.02
CA ASP A 155 -5.36 -9.31 -0.84
C ASP A 155 -5.74 -8.95 -2.29
N TYR A 156 -6.85 -8.22 -2.45
CA TYR A 156 -7.28 -7.74 -3.75
C TYR A 156 -6.28 -6.76 -4.39
N ALA A 157 -5.66 -5.89 -3.61
CA ALA A 157 -4.65 -4.97 -4.11
C ALA A 157 -3.39 -5.69 -4.61
N ALA A 158 -3.01 -6.81 -3.98
CA ALA A 158 -1.92 -7.64 -4.46
C ALA A 158 -2.24 -8.26 -5.83
N GLU A 159 -3.50 -8.65 -6.07
CA GLU A 159 -3.95 -9.10 -7.39
C GLU A 159 -3.85 -7.99 -8.44
N VAL A 160 -4.39 -6.81 -8.14
CA VAL A 160 -4.33 -5.63 -9.03
C VAL A 160 -2.89 -5.21 -9.33
N ALA A 161 -2.02 -5.20 -8.31
CA ALA A 161 -0.61 -4.85 -8.45
C ALA A 161 0.12 -5.84 -9.37
N ARG A 162 -0.12 -7.14 -9.17
CA ARG A 162 0.44 -8.20 -10.01
C ARG A 162 -0.03 -8.09 -11.45
N GLU A 163 -1.32 -7.88 -11.68
CA GLU A 163 -1.88 -7.72 -13.03
C GLU A 163 -1.24 -6.53 -13.77
N LYS A 164 -1.18 -5.36 -13.13
CA LYS A 164 -0.57 -4.15 -13.71
C LYS A 164 0.91 -4.36 -14.02
N THR A 165 1.66 -4.98 -13.10
CA THR A 165 3.07 -5.33 -13.31
C THR A 165 3.23 -6.30 -14.49
N THR A 166 2.46 -7.39 -14.55
CA THR A 166 2.53 -8.37 -15.64
C THR A 166 2.23 -7.73 -16.99
N ARG A 167 1.21 -6.88 -17.07
CA ARG A 167 0.85 -6.16 -18.30
C ARG A 167 2.01 -5.29 -18.80
N LEU A 168 2.68 -4.54 -17.92
CA LEU A 168 3.79 -3.67 -18.31
C LEU A 168 5.02 -4.47 -18.73
N ASN A 169 5.35 -5.55 -18.02
CA ASN A 169 6.45 -6.44 -18.40
C ASN A 169 6.21 -7.07 -19.78
N HIS A 170 4.97 -7.48 -20.06
CA HIS A 170 4.60 -8.00 -21.38
C HIS A 170 4.78 -6.92 -22.46
N LEU A 171 4.27 -5.70 -22.24
CA LEU A 171 4.45 -4.60 -23.18
C LEU A 171 5.93 -4.28 -23.45
N ALA A 172 6.77 -4.29 -22.42
CA ALA A 172 8.20 -4.06 -22.56
C ALA A 172 8.88 -5.10 -23.48
N LEU A 173 8.51 -6.38 -23.35
CA LEU A 173 9.02 -7.45 -24.21
C LEU A 173 8.62 -7.29 -25.69
N TYR A 174 7.39 -6.85 -25.96
CA TYR A 174 6.94 -6.63 -27.34
C TYR A 174 7.63 -5.42 -27.98
N THR A 175 7.86 -4.35 -27.21
CA THR A 175 8.61 -3.19 -27.69
C THR A 175 10.05 -3.55 -27.99
N SER A 176 10.73 -4.33 -27.12
CA SER A 176 12.12 -4.75 -27.36
C SER A 176 12.24 -5.65 -28.58
N ILE A 177 11.32 -6.61 -28.78
CA ILE A 177 11.30 -7.46 -29.98
C ILE A 177 11.02 -6.62 -31.24
N GLY A 178 10.15 -5.61 -31.15
CA GLY A 178 9.86 -4.70 -32.26
C GLY A 178 11.06 -3.81 -32.64
N GLU A 179 11.79 -3.30 -31.65
CA GLU A 179 13.02 -2.51 -31.84
C GLU A 179 14.16 -3.39 -32.38
N ASP A 180 14.36 -4.59 -31.84
CA ASP A 180 15.34 -5.55 -32.35
C ASP A 180 15.01 -5.98 -33.80
N ALA A 181 13.73 -6.22 -34.11
CA ALA A 181 13.31 -6.56 -35.47
C ALA A 181 13.50 -5.39 -36.45
N LEU A 182 13.28 -4.14 -36.00
CA LEU A 182 13.55 -2.93 -36.80
C LEU A 182 15.05 -2.70 -37.00
N GLN A 183 15.87 -3.00 -35.98
CA GLN A 183 17.32 -2.89 -36.05
C GLN A 183 17.92 -3.94 -36.99
N VAL A 184 17.51 -5.21 -36.88
CA VAL A 184 17.89 -6.28 -37.83
C VAL A 184 17.46 -5.92 -39.25
N ARG A 185 16.28 -5.31 -39.44
CA ARG A 185 15.84 -4.87 -40.77
C ARG A 185 16.72 -3.76 -41.34
N ARG A 186 17.14 -2.78 -40.53
CA ARG A 186 18.06 -1.71 -40.95
C ARG A 186 19.44 -2.25 -41.30
N GLU A 187 19.95 -3.22 -40.54
CA GLU A 187 21.23 -3.88 -40.82
C GLU A 187 21.18 -4.67 -42.14
N LEU A 188 20.06 -5.36 -42.42
CA LEU A 188 19.86 -6.08 -43.69
C LEU A 188 19.74 -5.13 -44.91
N TYR A 189 19.21 -3.91 -44.74
CA TYR A 189 19.13 -2.92 -45.83
C TYR A 189 20.44 -2.16 -46.07
N HIS A 190 21.40 -2.18 -45.13
CA HIS A 190 22.72 -1.55 -45.31
C HIS A 190 23.80 -2.50 -45.83
N HIS A 191 23.47 -3.77 -46.14
CA HIS A 191 24.42 -4.77 -46.64
C HIS A 191 24.07 -5.37 -48.01
N ASN A 192 23.11 -4.79 -48.74
CA ASN A 192 22.95 -5.07 -50.18
C ASN A 192 23.39 -3.85 -51.00
N PRO A 193 24.58 -3.87 -51.60
CA PRO A 193 24.99 -2.88 -52.60
C PRO A 193 24.21 -3.00 -53.90
#